data_AF-B9T3X7-F1
#
_entry.id   AF-B9T3X7-F1
#
_cell.length_a   1.000
_cell.length_b   1.000
_cell.length_c   1.000
_cell.angle_alpha   90.00
_cell.angle_beta   90.00
_cell.angle_gamma   90.00
#
_symmetry.space_group_name_H-M   'P 1'
#
loop_
_entity.id
_entity.type
_entity.pdbx_description
1 polymer ?
#
loop_
_entity_poly.entity_id
_entity_poly.type
_entity_poly.pdbx_seq_one_letter_code
_entity_poly.pdbx_strand_id
1 'polypeptide(L)'
;MRRFVIGRAKNLLNRSSQYQPKRQHQSFDLPVPSHSRFLSSTSVLDFPSSSSPMAPLSLNTINPKVLECEYAVRGEIVTIAQRLQEELKTNPGSHPFDEILYCNIGNPQSLGQQPITFFREVLALCDHPAILDKSETQGLFRRQHMIFLAYEKILTVIPSVSPILALLCN
;
A
#
# COMPACT_ATOMS: atom_id res chain seq x y z
N MET A 1 -30.14 -11.58 8.94
CA MET A 1 -30.34 -13.04 8.85
C MET A 1 -29.05 -13.77 9.24
N ARG A 2 -28.76 -13.96 10.54
CA ARG A 2 -27.47 -14.47 11.04
C ARG A 2 -27.63 -15.67 11.98
N ARG A 3 -28.16 -16.81 11.50
CA ARG A 3 -28.23 -18.04 12.33
C ARG A 3 -27.99 -19.39 11.63
N PHE A 4 -27.53 -19.46 10.37
CA PHE A 4 -27.53 -20.74 9.63
C PHE A 4 -26.19 -21.37 9.25
N VAL A 5 -25.03 -20.86 9.70
CA VAL A 5 -23.72 -21.38 9.24
C VAL A 5 -22.81 -21.82 10.39
N ILE A 6 -23.29 -22.72 11.25
CA ILE A 6 -22.44 -23.40 12.25
C ILE A 6 -22.45 -24.94 12.06
N GLY A 7 -23.19 -25.47 11.08
CA GLY A 7 -23.39 -26.92 10.91
C GLY A 7 -22.40 -27.68 10.04
N ARG A 8 -21.47 -27.03 9.30
CA ARG A 8 -20.70 -27.72 8.22
C ARG A 8 -19.18 -27.77 8.40
N ALA A 9 -18.63 -27.22 9.48
CA ALA A 9 -17.18 -27.08 9.65
C ALA A 9 -16.46 -28.31 10.24
N LYS A 10 -17.15 -29.42 10.55
CA LYS A 10 -16.54 -30.57 11.24
C LYS A 10 -16.03 -31.71 10.33
N ASN A 11 -16.20 -31.62 9.00
CA ASN A 11 -15.80 -32.70 8.08
C ASN A 11 -14.63 -32.39 7.13
N LEU A 12 -13.91 -31.27 7.32
CA LEU A 12 -12.75 -30.93 6.48
C LEU A 12 -11.40 -31.01 7.21
N LEU A 13 -11.38 -31.33 8.51
CA LEU A 13 -10.17 -31.40 9.31
C LEU A 13 -9.41 -32.74 9.22
N ASN A 14 -9.89 -33.70 8.43
CA ASN A 14 -9.29 -35.04 8.36
C ASN A 14 -8.56 -35.38 7.04
N ARG A 15 -8.23 -34.36 6.24
CA ARG A 15 -7.59 -34.56 4.92
C ARG A 15 -6.26 -33.81 4.72
N SER A 16 -5.70 -33.25 5.79
CA SER A 16 -4.47 -32.45 5.74
C SER A 16 -3.19 -33.23 6.06
N SER A 17 -3.28 -34.54 6.33
CA SER A 17 -2.12 -35.35 6.70
C SER A 17 -1.62 -36.15 5.50
N GLN A 18 -1.01 -35.46 4.53
CA GLN A 18 -0.11 -36.06 3.51
C GLN A 18 0.41 -34.98 2.55
N TYR A 19 1.21 -34.04 3.04
CA TYR A 19 2.14 -33.29 2.20
C TYR A 19 3.30 -32.80 3.06
N GLN A 20 4.41 -33.53 3.06
CA GLN A 20 5.68 -33.08 3.63
C GLN A 20 6.56 -32.54 2.49
N PRO A 21 7.00 -31.27 2.51
CA PRO A 21 8.00 -30.80 1.58
C PRO A 21 9.39 -31.29 2.03
N LYS A 22 10.11 -31.99 1.12
CA LYS A 22 11.53 -32.34 1.30
C LYS A 22 12.37 -31.05 1.32
N ARG A 23 12.82 -30.63 2.50
CA ARG A 23 13.91 -29.64 2.65
C ARG A 23 15.25 -30.35 2.41
N GLN A 24 15.88 -30.10 1.26
CA GLN A 24 17.30 -30.38 1.11
C GLN A 24 18.09 -29.24 1.75
N HIS A 25 18.76 -29.53 2.87
CA HIS A 25 19.79 -28.67 3.42
C HIS A 25 21.06 -28.85 2.57
N GLN A 26 21.39 -27.87 1.74
CA GLN A 26 22.74 -27.70 1.20
C GLN A 26 23.41 -26.56 1.97
N SER A 27 24.43 -26.91 2.74
CA SER A 27 25.38 -26.00 3.37
C SER A 27 26.28 -25.40 2.30
N PHE A 28 26.18 -24.10 2.07
CA PHE A 28 27.12 -23.35 1.23
C PHE A 28 28.09 -22.59 2.13
N ASP A 29 29.33 -23.07 2.19
CA ASP A 29 30.45 -22.35 2.79
C ASP A 29 30.80 -21.13 1.93
N LEU A 30 30.78 -19.94 2.52
CA LEU A 30 31.19 -18.68 1.88
C LEU A 30 32.71 -18.49 2.04
N PRO A 31 33.48 -18.24 0.96
CA PRO A 31 34.84 -17.76 1.09
C PRO A 31 34.84 -16.24 1.26
N VAL A 32 35.51 -15.75 2.30
CA VAL A 32 35.79 -14.33 2.56
C VAL A 32 36.98 -13.89 1.69
N PRO A 33 36.85 -12.91 0.78
CA PRO A 33 38.01 -12.29 0.15
C PRO A 33 38.43 -11.04 0.94
N SER A 34 39.63 -11.10 1.51
CA SER A 34 40.34 -9.98 2.11
C SER A 34 41.19 -9.30 1.04
N HIS A 35 40.72 -8.21 0.41
CA HIS A 35 41.60 -7.39 -0.43
C HIS A 35 41.30 -5.88 -0.32
N SER A 36 42.32 -5.19 0.19
CA SER A 36 42.75 -3.79 0.05
C SER A 36 41.78 -2.77 -0.58
N ARG A 37 41.45 -1.73 0.21
CA ARG A 37 40.86 -0.48 -0.27
C ARG A 37 41.90 0.28 -1.10
N PHE A 38 41.82 0.20 -2.42
CA PHE A 38 42.43 1.19 -3.31
C PHE A 38 41.35 2.21 -3.72
N LEU A 39 41.44 3.42 -3.17
CA LEU A 39 40.67 4.57 -3.64
C LEU A 39 41.30 5.04 -4.95
N SER A 40 40.78 4.57 -6.08
CA SER A 40 41.15 5.11 -7.39
C SER A 40 40.24 6.29 -7.72
N SER A 41 40.89 7.40 -8.05
CA SER A 41 40.37 8.70 -8.45
C SER A 41 39.19 8.64 -9.44
N THR A 42 38.16 9.45 -9.18
CA THR A 42 37.05 9.75 -10.07
C THR A 42 37.55 10.23 -11.43
N SER A 43 37.45 9.39 -12.46
CA SER A 43 37.41 9.85 -13.85
C SER A 43 36.03 10.43 -14.11
N VAL A 44 35.98 11.74 -14.34
CA VAL A 44 34.85 12.45 -14.96
C VAL A 44 34.33 11.62 -16.15
N LEU A 45 33.08 11.17 -16.05
CA LEU A 45 32.38 10.59 -17.19
C LEU A 45 31.95 11.76 -18.07
N ASP A 46 32.68 11.97 -19.17
CA ASP A 46 32.16 12.68 -20.33
C ASP A 46 30.82 12.04 -20.70
N PHE A 47 29.74 12.84 -20.66
CA PHE A 47 28.43 12.44 -21.14
C PHE A 47 28.40 12.74 -22.64
N PRO A 48 28.57 11.75 -23.54
CA PRO A 48 28.30 11.99 -24.95
C PRO A 48 26.81 12.28 -25.09
N SER A 49 26.49 13.49 -25.55
CA SER A 49 25.17 13.87 -26.05
C SER A 49 24.89 13.14 -27.37
N SER A 50 24.81 11.81 -27.34
CA SER A 50 24.32 11.02 -28.46
C SER A 50 22.84 10.77 -28.22
N SER A 51 21.99 11.41 -29.02
CA SER A 51 20.57 11.09 -29.17
C SER A 51 20.41 9.73 -29.88
N SER A 52 21.04 8.69 -29.36
CA SER A 52 20.78 7.31 -29.77
C SER A 52 19.37 6.96 -29.31
N PRO A 53 18.49 6.44 -30.19
CA PRO A 53 17.16 6.05 -29.78
C PRO A 53 17.31 5.00 -28.67
N MET A 54 16.78 5.31 -27.49
CA MET A 54 16.76 4.37 -26.38
C MET A 54 16.13 3.07 -26.88
N ALA A 55 16.82 1.95 -26.67
CA ALA A 55 16.27 0.64 -26.99
C ALA A 55 14.90 0.49 -26.29
N PRO A 56 13.86 -0.01 -27.00
CA PRO A 56 12.55 -0.19 -26.39
C PRO A 56 12.63 -1.04 -25.13
N LEU A 57 11.86 -0.67 -24.11
CA LEU A 57 11.75 -1.46 -22.89
C LEU A 57 11.11 -2.81 -23.23
N SER A 58 11.79 -3.89 -22.88
CA SER A 58 11.33 -5.27 -23.04
C SER A 58 11.64 -6.08 -21.77
N LEU A 59 11.04 -7.26 -21.62
CA LEU A 59 11.37 -8.17 -20.51
C LEU A 59 12.85 -8.58 -20.50
N ASN A 60 13.51 -8.59 -21.65
CA ASN A 60 14.94 -8.90 -21.75
C ASN A 60 15.84 -7.71 -21.36
N THR A 61 15.28 -6.49 -21.37
CA THR A 61 16.02 -5.25 -21.07
C THR A 61 15.84 -4.79 -19.62
N ILE A 62 14.86 -5.34 -18.89
CA ILE A 62 14.60 -4.97 -17.50
C ILE A 62 15.57 -5.67 -16.53
N ASN A 63 15.80 -5.09 -15.36
CA ASN A 63 16.66 -5.66 -14.33
C ASN A 63 16.17 -7.08 -13.95
N PRO A 64 17.02 -8.13 -14.03
CA PRO A 64 16.66 -9.50 -13.68
C PRO A 64 16.08 -9.65 -12.27
N LYS A 65 16.51 -8.83 -11.31
CA LYS A 65 15.97 -8.84 -9.94
C LYS A 65 14.48 -8.48 -9.88
N VAL A 66 13.98 -7.70 -10.83
CA VAL A 66 12.54 -7.38 -10.94
C VAL A 66 11.77 -8.58 -11.48
N LEU A 67 12.38 -9.34 -12.41
CA LEU A 67 11.78 -10.56 -12.95
C LEU A 67 11.69 -11.67 -11.89
N GLU A 68 12.70 -11.75 -11.00
CA GLU A 68 12.74 -12.72 -9.90
C GLU A 68 11.91 -12.30 -8.68
N CYS A 69 11.46 -11.04 -8.61
CA CYS A 69 10.74 -10.52 -7.46
C CYS A 69 9.28 -11.00 -7.44
N GLU A 70 8.87 -11.65 -6.34
CA GLU A 70 7.50 -12.12 -6.15
C GLU A 70 6.80 -11.40 -4.99
N TYR A 71 5.55 -10.98 -5.22
CA TYR A 71 4.71 -10.36 -4.19
C TYR A 71 3.32 -11.02 -4.13
N ALA A 72 3.23 -12.12 -3.38
CA ALA A 72 2.05 -12.98 -3.34
C ALA A 72 0.76 -12.28 -2.86
N VAL A 73 0.85 -11.27 -1.98
CA VAL A 73 -0.32 -10.55 -1.45
C VAL A 73 -1.11 -9.84 -2.55
N ARG A 74 -0.44 -9.41 -3.63
CA ARG A 74 -1.04 -8.86 -4.85
C ARG A 74 -0.52 -9.57 -6.10
N GLY A 75 -0.42 -10.90 -6.01
CA GLY A 75 0.04 -11.75 -7.11
C GLY A 75 -1.12 -12.30 -7.95
N GLU A 76 -0.85 -13.43 -8.62
CA GLU A 76 -1.73 -14.05 -9.61
C GLU A 76 -3.16 -14.31 -9.13
N ILE A 77 -3.34 -14.74 -7.88
CA ILE A 77 -4.67 -14.99 -7.31
C ILE A 77 -5.54 -13.73 -7.34
N VAL A 78 -4.95 -12.56 -7.11
CA VAL A 78 -5.68 -11.28 -7.14
C VAL A 78 -6.03 -10.90 -8.57
N THR A 79 -5.13 -11.13 -9.54
CA THR A 79 -5.41 -10.93 -10.97
C THR A 79 -6.60 -11.79 -11.42
N ILE A 80 -6.62 -13.07 -11.04
CA ILE A 80 -7.74 -13.97 -11.34
C ILE A 80 -9.02 -13.49 -10.67
N ALA A 81 -8.96 -13.07 -9.40
CA ALA A 81 -10.11 -12.55 -8.67
C ALA A 81 -10.71 -11.30 -9.35
N GLN A 82 -9.87 -10.40 -9.86
CA GLN A 82 -10.31 -9.22 -10.61
C GLN A 82 -11.02 -9.60 -11.91
N ARG A 83 -10.45 -10.53 -12.69
CA ARG A 83 -11.10 -11.04 -13.90
C ARG A 83 -12.46 -11.67 -13.60
N LEU A 84 -12.57 -12.48 -12.55
CA LEU A 84 -13.85 -13.05 -12.12
C LEU A 84 -14.84 -11.98 -11.69
N GLN A 85 -14.38 -10.94 -11.00
CA GLN A 85 -15.23 -9.82 -10.61
C GLN A 85 -15.76 -9.03 -11.82
N GLU A 86 -14.97 -8.88 -12.89
CA GLU A 86 -15.44 -8.31 -14.15
C GLU A 86 -16.46 -9.22 -14.84
N GLU A 87 -16.19 -10.53 -14.88
CA GLU A 87 -17.10 -11.52 -15.45
C GLU A 87 -18.46 -11.54 -14.73
N LEU A 88 -18.47 -11.44 -13.40
CA LEU A 88 -19.71 -11.31 -12.61
C LEU A 88 -20.52 -10.05 -12.96
N LYS A 89 -19.84 -8.95 -13.32
CA LYS A 89 -20.52 -7.71 -13.76
C LYS A 89 -21.10 -7.85 -15.16
N THR A 90 -20.36 -8.45 -16.09
CA THR A 90 -20.77 -8.61 -17.48
C THR A 90 -21.82 -9.71 -17.66
N ASN A 91 -21.64 -10.83 -16.95
CA ASN A 91 -22.49 -12.02 -17.02
C ASN A 91 -22.97 -12.42 -15.62
N PRO A 92 -23.98 -11.74 -15.05
CA PRO A 92 -24.54 -12.11 -13.75
C PRO A 92 -25.05 -13.56 -13.74
N GLY A 93 -24.68 -14.32 -12.71
CA GLY A 93 -25.05 -15.75 -12.57
C GLY A 93 -24.16 -16.74 -13.34
N SER A 94 -23.06 -16.27 -13.97
CA SER A 94 -22.06 -17.13 -14.62
C SER A 94 -21.29 -18.04 -13.64
N HIS A 95 -21.24 -17.66 -12.36
CA HIS A 95 -20.51 -18.36 -11.30
C HIS A 95 -21.45 -18.78 -10.16
N PRO A 96 -21.07 -19.76 -9.31
CA PRO A 96 -21.87 -20.19 -8.16
C PRO A 96 -21.84 -19.21 -6.97
N PHE A 97 -21.44 -17.96 -7.19
CA PHE A 97 -21.34 -16.89 -6.21
C PHE A 97 -21.61 -15.54 -6.90
N ASP A 98 -22.06 -14.55 -6.14
CA ASP A 98 -22.49 -13.25 -6.69
C ASP A 98 -21.42 -12.16 -6.56
N GLU A 99 -20.44 -12.35 -5.67
CA GLU A 99 -19.40 -11.36 -5.39
C GLU A 99 -18.06 -12.01 -5.04
N ILE A 100 -16.99 -11.23 -5.23
CA ILE A 100 -15.65 -11.57 -4.78
C ILE A 100 -15.37 -10.85 -3.47
N LEU A 101 -15.15 -11.61 -2.39
CA LEU A 101 -14.74 -11.07 -1.09
C LEU A 101 -13.22 -11.14 -0.92
N TYR A 102 -12.56 -9.98 -0.90
CA TYR A 102 -11.11 -9.90 -0.73
C TYR A 102 -10.68 -10.12 0.72
N CYS A 103 -10.26 -11.35 1.03
CA CYS A 103 -9.67 -11.73 2.32
C CYS A 103 -8.13 -11.85 2.27
N ASN A 104 -7.50 -11.40 1.18
CA ASN A 104 -6.06 -11.59 0.91
C ASN A 104 -5.16 -10.49 1.50
N ILE A 105 -5.71 -9.31 1.80
CA ILE A 105 -4.95 -8.17 2.34
C ILE A 105 -5.62 -7.66 3.62
N GLY A 106 -4.80 -7.26 4.59
CA GLY A 106 -5.25 -6.60 5.83
C GLY A 106 -5.76 -5.20 5.56
N ASN A 107 -6.93 -5.07 4.90
CA ASN A 107 -7.62 -3.81 4.67
C ASN A 107 -9.01 -3.82 5.32
N PRO A 108 -9.10 -3.53 6.64
CA PRO A 108 -10.36 -3.63 7.36
C PRO A 108 -11.43 -2.66 6.86
N GLN A 109 -11.04 -1.50 6.30
CA GLN A 109 -12.00 -0.51 5.79
C GLN A 109 -12.74 -1.02 4.55
N SER A 110 -12.07 -1.79 3.67
CA SER A 110 -12.74 -2.48 2.56
C SER A 110 -13.76 -3.52 3.01
N LEU A 111 -13.67 -3.98 4.27
CA LEU A 111 -14.62 -4.92 4.88
C LEU A 111 -15.62 -4.22 5.82
N GLY A 112 -15.75 -2.89 5.72
CA GLY A 112 -16.78 -2.12 6.42
C GLY A 112 -16.37 -1.52 7.76
N GLN A 113 -15.09 -1.61 8.16
CA GLN A 113 -14.61 -0.86 9.32
C GLN A 113 -14.79 0.64 9.07
N GLN A 114 -15.52 1.31 9.95
CA GLN A 114 -15.70 2.76 9.87
C GLN A 114 -14.40 3.50 10.21
N PRO A 115 -14.04 4.55 9.47
CA PRO A 115 -12.91 5.39 9.82
C PRO A 115 -13.08 6.00 11.22
N ILE A 116 -12.00 6.09 11.98
CA ILE A 116 -12.01 6.72 13.30
C ILE A 116 -12.21 8.23 13.10
N THR A 117 -13.33 8.75 13.60
CA THR A 117 -13.76 10.14 13.39
C THR A 117 -12.70 11.15 13.80
N PHE A 118 -12.07 10.97 14.96
CA PHE A 118 -11.06 11.90 15.44
C PHE A 118 -9.90 12.12 14.45
N PHE A 119 -9.33 11.04 13.91
CA PHE A 119 -8.21 11.16 12.97
C PHE A 119 -8.65 11.81 11.66
N ARG A 120 -9.85 11.47 11.17
CA ARG A 120 -10.41 12.06 9.95
C ARG A 120 -10.65 13.56 10.10
N GLU A 121 -11.18 13.98 11.24
CA GLU A 121 -11.44 15.38 11.52
C GLU A 121 -10.13 16.19 11.66
N VAL A 122 -9.09 15.67 12.34
CA VAL A 122 -7.77 16.33 12.40
C VAL A 122 -7.15 16.48 11.00
N LEU A 123 -7.16 15.40 10.21
CA LEU A 123 -6.60 15.42 8.85
C LEU A 123 -7.32 16.44 7.97
N ALA A 124 -8.65 16.52 8.04
CA ALA A 124 -9.41 17.50 7.29
C ALA A 124 -9.02 18.94 7.60
N LEU A 125 -8.74 19.27 8.87
CA LEU A 125 -8.25 20.58 9.28
C LEU A 125 -6.82 20.85 8.80
N CYS A 126 -5.97 19.83 8.77
CA CYS A 126 -4.60 19.97 8.29
C CYS A 126 -4.54 20.14 6.77
N ASP A 127 -5.39 19.42 6.03
CA ASP A 127 -5.46 19.46 4.56
C ASP A 127 -6.08 20.77 4.05
N HIS A 128 -6.99 21.38 4.82
CA HIS A 128 -7.61 22.66 4.49
C HIS A 128 -7.60 23.64 5.68
N PRO A 129 -6.45 24.25 6.02
CA PRO A 129 -6.28 25.04 7.23
C PRO A 129 -7.13 26.32 7.23
N ALA A 130 -7.46 26.90 6.07
CA ALA A 130 -8.31 28.08 5.96
C ALA A 130 -9.75 27.87 6.49
N ILE A 131 -10.17 26.62 6.72
CA ILE A 131 -11.44 26.36 7.40
C ILE A 131 -11.38 26.77 8.88
N LEU A 132 -10.21 26.82 9.50
CA LEU A 132 -10.06 27.18 10.91
C LEU A 132 -10.52 28.61 11.22
N ASP A 133 -10.43 29.51 10.25
CA ASP A 133 -10.83 30.91 10.40
C ASP A 133 -12.35 31.13 10.21
N LYS A 134 -13.08 30.08 9.78
CA LYS A 134 -14.53 30.15 9.56
C LYS A 134 -15.30 29.90 10.85
N SER A 135 -16.34 30.70 11.08
CA SER A 135 -17.15 30.62 12.31
C SER A 135 -17.91 29.29 12.44
N GLU A 136 -18.27 28.69 11.31
CA GLU A 136 -19.03 27.44 11.18
C GLU A 136 -18.22 26.22 11.62
N THR A 137 -16.90 26.33 11.63
CA THR A 137 -15.96 25.23 11.94
C THR A 137 -16.16 24.70 13.35
N GLN A 138 -16.52 25.58 14.29
CA GLN A 138 -16.82 25.18 15.67
C GLN A 138 -18.10 24.33 15.78
N GLY A 139 -19.03 24.43 14.81
CA GLY A 139 -20.26 23.63 14.76
C GLY A 139 -20.08 22.30 14.02
N LEU A 140 -19.15 22.23 13.07
CA LEU A 140 -18.90 21.03 12.26
C LEU A 140 -17.96 20.03 12.92
N PHE A 141 -17.04 20.52 13.75
CA PHE A 141 -15.97 19.72 14.34
C PHE A 141 -16.20 19.52 15.84
N ARG A 142 -16.23 18.25 16.26
CA ARG A 142 -16.81 17.84 17.55
C ARG A 142 -16.05 18.30 18.79
N ARG A 143 -14.80 18.76 18.66
CA ARG A 143 -13.94 19.12 19.81
C ARG A 143 -13.02 20.30 19.52
N GLN A 144 -13.07 21.31 20.40
CA GLN A 144 -12.09 22.41 20.42
C GLN A 144 -10.64 21.92 20.54
N HIS A 145 -10.41 20.85 21.31
CA HIS A 145 -9.08 20.27 21.46
C HIS A 145 -8.50 19.76 20.12
N MET A 146 -9.34 19.48 19.13
CA MET A 146 -8.89 19.04 17.82
C MET A 146 -8.39 20.20 16.95
N ILE A 147 -9.08 21.34 17.00
CA ILE A 147 -8.63 22.60 16.40
C ILE A 147 -7.27 22.98 16.96
N PHE A 148 -7.12 22.88 18.29
CA PHE A 148 -5.84 23.09 18.96
C PHE A 148 -4.75 22.12 18.50
N LEU A 149 -5.05 20.82 18.38
CA LEU A 149 -4.07 19.82 17.90
C LEU A 149 -3.65 20.06 16.45
N ALA A 150 -4.58 20.41 15.56
CA ALA A 150 -4.25 20.71 14.16
C ALA A 150 -3.40 22.00 14.05
N TYR A 151 -3.85 23.09 14.67
CA TYR A 151 -3.21 24.40 14.57
C TYR A 151 -1.86 24.44 15.31
N GLU A 152 -1.87 24.22 16.62
CA GLU A 152 -0.71 24.50 17.49
C GLU A 152 0.33 23.39 17.50
N LYS A 153 -0.05 22.14 17.19
CA LYS A 153 0.88 21.00 17.29
C LYS A 153 1.35 20.43 15.96
N ILE A 154 0.66 20.70 14.87
CA ILE A 154 0.99 20.13 13.55
C ILE A 154 1.35 21.24 12.58
N LEU A 155 0.43 22.19 12.32
CA LEU A 155 0.62 23.20 11.28
C LEU A 155 1.74 24.20 11.61
N THR A 156 1.97 24.51 12.89
CA THR A 156 3.07 25.37 13.36
C THR A 156 4.45 24.73 13.25
N VAL A 157 4.53 23.39 13.23
CA VAL A 157 5.80 22.64 13.20
C VAL A 157 6.31 22.46 11.77
N ILE A 158 5.43 22.59 10.76
CA ILE A 158 5.77 22.42 9.34
C ILE A 158 6.05 23.80 8.71
N PRO A 159 7.32 24.13 8.39
CA PRO A 159 7.72 25.49 8.01
C PRO A 159 7.03 26.05 6.75
N SER A 160 6.63 25.18 5.81
CA SER A 160 5.99 25.59 4.56
C SER A 160 4.51 25.97 4.70
N VAL A 161 3.87 25.64 5.83
CA VAL A 161 2.44 25.89 6.06
C VAL A 161 2.22 27.19 6.86
N SER A 162 3.19 27.57 7.69
CA SER A 162 3.18 28.79 8.50
C SER A 162 3.03 30.10 7.71
N PRO A 163 3.69 30.33 6.56
CA PRO A 163 3.57 31.61 5.83
C PRO A 163 2.30 31.73 4.97
N ILE A 164 1.61 30.64 4.64
CA ILE A 164 0.38 30.69 3.81
C ILE A 164 -0.79 31.27 4.62
N LEU A 165 -0.83 31.03 5.94
CA LEU A 165 -1.82 31.69 6.80
C LEU A 165 -1.51 33.19 6.99
N ALA A 166 -0.23 33.57 7.05
CA ALA A 166 0.17 34.97 7.20
C ALA A 166 -0.14 35.83 5.95
N LEU A 167 -0.18 35.23 4.76
CA LEU A 167 -0.44 35.92 3.49
C LEU A 167 -1.93 36.02 3.12
N LEU A 168 -2.81 35.22 3.74
CA LEU A 168 -4.26 35.27 3.49
C LEU A 168 -5.04 36.14 4.49
N CYS A 169 -4.37 36.66 5.52
CA CYS A 169 -4.94 37.56 6.53
C CYS A 169 -4.56 39.05 6.33
N ASN A 170 -4.08 39.44 5.14
CA ASN A 170 -3.92 40.85 4.74
C ASN A 170 -4.79 41.18 3.54
#